data_AF-A0A974D6Z6-F1
#
_entry.id   AF-A0A974D6Z6-F1
#
_cell.length_a   1.000
_cell.length_b   1.000
_cell.length_c   1.000
_cell.angle_alpha   90.00
_cell.angle_beta   90.00
_cell.angle_gamma   90.00
#
_symmetry.space_group_name_H-M   'P 1'
#
loop_
_entity.id
_entity.type
_entity.pdbx_description
1 polymer ?
#
loop_
_entity_poly.entity_id
_entity_poly.type
_entity_poly.pdbx_seq_one_letter_code
_entity_poly.pdbx_strand_id
1 'polypeptide(L)'
;MHTNVSPLCFRGCGIISDYKHAWWSCPIVANFWQTIVKMASLILKVSLKCCPQYTLLNYPYPRLSKEANYLLLQLWAAARWVIALNWISPTLSITQYVT
;
A
#
# COMPACT_ATOMS: atom_id res chain seq x y z
N MET A 1 20.65 18.71 14.26
CA MET A 1 19.69 19.64 13.63
C MET A 1 18.31 19.03 13.73
N HIS A 2 17.49 19.47 14.69
CA HIS A 2 16.06 19.15 14.74
C HIS A 2 15.34 20.21 13.92
N THR A 3 15.01 19.90 12.67
CA THR A 3 14.07 20.72 11.91
C THR A 3 12.66 20.46 12.46
N ASN A 4 11.84 21.50 12.55
CA ASN A 4 10.42 21.44 12.96
C ASN A 4 9.61 20.58 11.98
N VAL A 5 9.74 19.26 12.07
CA VAL A 5 8.93 18.34 11.29
C VAL A 5 7.58 18.24 11.97
N SER A 6 6.54 18.74 11.30
CA SER A 6 5.16 18.63 11.77
C SER A 6 4.84 17.16 12.06
N PRO A 7 4.16 16.84 13.20
CA PRO A 7 3.71 15.48 13.47
C PRO A 7 2.60 15.03 12.52
N LEU A 8 2.06 15.95 11.72
CA LEU A 8 1.01 15.67 10.75
C LEU A 8 1.53 14.83 9.59
N CYS A 9 0.62 14.05 9.01
CA CYS A 9 0.89 13.25 7.83
C CYS A 9 1.43 14.10 6.68
N PHE A 10 2.59 13.70 6.16
CA PHE A 10 3.22 14.29 4.98
C PHE A 10 2.34 14.28 3.73
N ARG A 11 1.32 13.41 3.71
CA ARG A 11 0.32 13.35 2.63
C ARG A 11 -0.82 14.35 2.79
N GLY A 12 -0.78 15.20 3.81
CA GLY A 12 -1.72 16.34 3.95
C GLY A 12 -3.13 15.96 4.38
N CYS A 13 -3.35 14.76 4.96
CA CYS A 13 -4.67 14.34 5.43
C CYS A 13 -5.10 14.97 6.77
N GLY A 14 -4.24 15.78 7.40
CA GLY A 14 -4.52 16.46 8.66
C GLY A 14 -4.43 15.62 9.94
N ILE A 15 -4.05 14.34 9.85
CA ILE A 15 -3.92 13.43 11.01
C ILE A 15 -2.45 13.27 11.39
N ILE A 16 -2.16 13.08 12.68
CA ILE A 16 -0.82 12.74 13.18
C ILE A 16 -0.37 11.42 12.55
N SER A 17 0.82 11.43 11.96
CA SER A 17 1.36 10.26 11.28
C SER A 17 2.06 9.35 12.27
N ASP A 18 1.46 8.18 12.52
CA ASP A 18 2.16 7.03 13.05
C ASP A 18 2.46 6.00 11.93
N TYR A 19 3.11 4.90 12.28
CA TYR A 19 3.39 3.82 11.34
C TYR A 19 2.11 3.28 10.67
N LYS A 20 1.08 3.00 11.46
CA LYS A 20 -0.18 2.44 10.95
C LYS A 20 -0.87 3.42 9.99
N HIS A 21 -0.83 4.71 10.29
CA HIS A 21 -1.39 5.76 9.47
C HIS A 21 -0.66 5.88 8.14
N ALA A 22 0.67 6.00 8.17
CA ALA A 22 1.48 6.18 6.97
C ALA A 22 1.40 4.98 6.00
N TRP A 23 1.18 3.77 6.52
CA TRP A 23 1.16 2.54 5.72
C TRP A 23 -0.23 2.03 5.37
N TRP A 24 -1.27 2.43 6.11
CA TRP A 24 -2.60 1.82 5.97
C TRP A 24 -3.76 2.79 6.12
N SER A 25 -3.89 3.48 7.27
CA SER A 25 -5.14 4.22 7.59
C SER A 25 -5.20 5.65 7.06
N CYS A 26 -4.11 6.20 6.51
CA CYS A 26 -4.18 7.45 5.75
C CYS A 26 -5.17 7.30 4.60
N PRO A 27 -6.15 8.22 4.40
CA PRO A 27 -7.15 8.10 3.34
C PRO A 27 -6.55 7.93 1.93
N ILE A 28 -5.43 8.60 1.66
CA ILE A 28 -4.71 8.50 0.39
C ILE A 28 -4.11 7.10 0.21
N VAL A 29 -3.51 6.55 1.28
CA VAL A 29 -2.91 5.21 1.27
C VAL A 29 -3.98 4.12 1.23
N ALA A 30 -5.09 4.32 1.94
CA ALA A 30 -6.24 3.41 1.92
C ALA A 30 -6.85 3.33 0.52
N ASN A 31 -7.04 4.46 -0.16
CA ASN A 31 -7.52 4.50 -1.54
C ASN A 31 -6.53 3.83 -2.52
N PHE A 32 -5.23 4.03 -2.32
CA PHE A 32 -4.19 3.33 -3.07
C PHE A 32 -4.31 1.80 -2.88
N TRP A 33 -4.40 1.32 -1.64
CA TRP A 33 -4.58 -0.12 -1.36
C TRP A 33 -5.84 -0.69 -1.99
N GLN A 34 -6.97 0.01 -1.91
CA GLN A 34 -8.22 -0.41 -2.54
C GLN A 34 -8.06 -0.56 -4.06
N THR A 35 -7.35 0.38 -4.70
CA THR A 35 -7.07 0.35 -6.14
C THR A 35 -6.22 -0.86 -6.51
N ILE A 36 -5.11 -1.09 -5.81
CA ILE A 36 -4.21 -2.24 -6.08
C ILE A 36 -4.95 -3.56 -5.82
N VAL A 37 -5.72 -3.67 -4.73
CA VAL A 37 -6.48 -4.88 -4.41
C VAL A 37 -7.55 -5.17 -5.48
N LYS A 38 -8.22 -4.13 -5.99
CA LYS A 38 -9.17 -4.27 -7.10
C LYS A 38 -8.47 -4.78 -8.36
N MET A 39 -7.31 -4.22 -8.72
CA MET A 39 -6.52 -4.66 -9.87
C MET A 39 -6.07 -6.12 -9.71
N ALA A 40 -5.51 -6.48 -8.55
CA ALA A 40 -5.08 -7.85 -8.26
C ALA A 40 -6.24 -8.85 -8.32
N SER A 41 -7.42 -8.45 -7.82
CA SER A 41 -8.64 -9.26 -7.87
C SER A 41 -9.06 -9.57 -9.31
N LEU A 42 -8.94 -8.59 -10.21
CA LEU A 42 -9.24 -8.76 -11.64
C LEU A 42 -8.24 -9.69 -12.33
N ILE A 43 -6.94 -9.51 -12.06
CA ILE A 43 -5.87 -10.34 -12.64
C ILE A 43 -6.01 -11.80 -12.22
N LEU A 44 -6.26 -12.04 -10.93
CA LEU A 44 -6.37 -13.39 -10.36
C LEU A 44 -7.77 -14.00 -10.49
N LYS A 45 -8.77 -13.23 -10.95
CA LYS A 45 -10.19 -13.62 -11.02
C LYS A 45 -10.74 -14.12 -9.67
N VAL A 46 -10.31 -13.51 -8.57
CA VAL A 46 -10.71 -13.85 -7.19
C VAL A 46 -11.04 -12.58 -6.42
N SER A 47 -12.08 -12.61 -5.59
CA SER A 47 -12.39 -11.50 -4.68
C SER A 47 -11.41 -11.47 -3.51
N LEU A 48 -10.44 -10.55 -3.57
CA LEU A 48 -9.47 -10.35 -2.50
C LEU A 48 -9.98 -9.34 -1.47
N LYS A 49 -9.65 -9.57 -0.20
CA LYS A 49 -9.98 -8.66 0.89
C LYS A 49 -8.90 -7.60 1.06
N CYS A 50 -9.28 -6.32 1.05
CA CYS A 50 -8.37 -5.24 1.39
C CYS A 50 -8.21 -5.14 2.92
N CYS A 51 -7.27 -5.91 3.49
CA CYS A 51 -6.96 -5.82 4.91
C CYS A 51 -5.46 -6.01 5.20
N PRO A 52 -4.93 -5.41 6.29
CA PRO A 52 -3.49 -5.38 6.56
C PRO A 52 -2.85 -6.77 6.65
N GLN A 53 -3.60 -7.77 7.11
CA GLN A 53 -3.08 -9.13 7.24
C GLN A 53 -2.52 -9.64 5.92
N TYR A 54 -3.22 -9.42 4.82
CA TYR A 54 -2.78 -9.91 3.51
C TYR A 54 -1.85 -8.92 2.80
N THR A 55 -2.18 -7.63 2.81
CA THR A 55 -1.49 -6.60 2.03
C THR A 55 -0.22 -6.08 2.68
N LEU A 56 -0.20 -5.94 4.01
CA LEU A 56 0.93 -5.39 4.76
C LEU A 56 1.78 -6.51 5.37
N LEU A 57 1.14 -7.56 5.91
CA LEU A 57 1.80 -8.65 6.63
C LEU A 57 2.04 -9.91 5.79
N ASN A 58 1.69 -9.89 4.49
CA ASN A 58 1.99 -10.98 3.55
C ASN A 58 1.38 -12.34 3.94
N TYR A 59 0.25 -12.37 4.65
CA TYR A 59 -0.43 -13.63 4.92
C TYR A 59 -0.85 -14.26 3.58
N PRO A 60 -0.64 -15.58 3.40
CA PRO A 60 -1.10 -16.26 2.20
C PRO A 60 -2.63 -16.26 2.14
N TYR A 61 -3.17 -16.17 0.93
CA TYR A 61 -4.58 -16.37 0.69
C TYR A 61 -4.88 -17.88 0.61
N PRO A 62 -5.76 -18.41 1.47
CA PRO A 62 -5.96 -19.86 1.64
C PRO A 62 -6.61 -20.55 0.44
N ARG A 63 -7.14 -19.80 -0.54
CA ARG A 63 -7.82 -20.34 -1.75
C ARG A 63 -7.05 -20.09 -3.04
N LEU A 64 -5.84 -19.56 -2.96
CA LEU A 64 -4.98 -19.36 -4.12
C LEU A 64 -3.95 -20.48 -4.20
N SER A 65 -3.54 -20.84 -5.43
CA SER A 65 -2.39 -21.73 -5.62
C SER A 65 -1.12 -21.08 -5.05
N LYS A 66 -0.05 -21.87 -4.93
CA LYS A 66 1.24 -21.37 -4.45
C LYS A 66 1.79 -20.28 -5.39
N GLU A 67 1.64 -20.48 -6.69
CA GLU A 67 2.10 -19.56 -7.75
C GLU A 67 1.29 -18.26 -7.72
N ALA A 68 -0.04 -18.36 -7.57
CA ALA A 68 -0.90 -17.20 -7.44
C ALA A 68 -0.60 -16.40 -6.16
N ASN A 69 -0.35 -17.08 -5.03
CA ASN A 69 0.11 -16.45 -3.80
C ASN A 69 1.48 -15.76 -3.98
N TYR A 70 2.40 -16.38 -4.70
CA TYR A 70 3.71 -15.78 -4.98
C TYR A 70 3.58 -14.51 -5.81
N LEU A 71 2.79 -14.52 -6.89
CA LEU A 71 2.51 -13.33 -7.68
C LEU A 71 1.88 -12.23 -6.82
N LEU A 72 0.92 -12.59 -5.97
CA LEU A 72 0.25 -11.65 -5.08
C LEU A 72 1.22 -11.01 -4.07
N LEU A 73 2.15 -11.80 -3.53
CA LEU A 73 3.22 -11.32 -2.66
C LEU A 73 4.10 -10.28 -3.36
N GLN A 74 4.46 -10.50 -4.63
CA GLN A 74 5.23 -9.54 -5.42
C GLN A 74 4.45 -8.25 -5.66
N LEU A 75 3.15 -8.33 -5.96
CA LEU A 75 2.28 -7.15 -6.10
C LEU A 75 2.22 -6.32 -4.80
N TRP A 76 2.05 -6.97 -3.65
CA TRP A 76 2.06 -6.28 -2.36
C TRP A 76 3.42 -5.67 -2.02
N ALA A 77 4.51 -6.35 -2.36
CA ALA A 77 5.86 -5.81 -2.19
C ALA A 77 6.04 -4.54 -3.02
N ALA A 78 5.69 -4.58 -4.31
CA ALA A 78 5.74 -3.40 -5.18
C ALA A 78 4.87 -2.25 -4.64
N ALA A 79 3.65 -2.53 -4.17
CA ALA A 79 2.78 -1.52 -3.60
C ALA A 79 3.39 -0.86 -2.34
N ARG A 80 4.00 -1.66 -1.44
CA ARG A 80 4.72 -1.14 -0.27
C ARG A 80 5.92 -0.30 -0.68
N TRP A 81 6.65 -0.71 -1.71
CA TRP A 81 7.77 0.06 -2.25
C TRP A 81 7.33 1.43 -2.75
N VAL A 82 6.20 1.53 -3.46
CA VAL A 82 5.64 2.83 -3.89
C VAL A 82 5.35 3.73 -2.69
N ILE A 83 4.77 3.20 -1.61
CA ILE A 83 4.50 3.96 -0.37
C ILE A 83 5.81 4.43 0.28
N ALA A 84 6.81 3.55 0.34
CA ALA A 84 8.12 3.84 0.94
C ALA A 84 8.92 4.89 0.14
N LEU A 85 8.96 4.76 -1.19
CA LEU A 85 9.63 5.72 -2.07
C LEU A 85 8.98 7.11 -1.99
N ASN A 86 7.67 7.14 -1.75
CA ASN A 86 6.90 8.37 -1.60
C ASN A 86 6.64 8.71 -0.12
N TRP A 87 7.51 8.28 0.80
CA TRP A 87 7.29 8.45 2.24
C TRP A 87 6.99 9.90 2.65
N ILE A 88 7.76 10.84 2.11
CA ILE A 88 7.67 12.29 2.37
C ILE A 88 6.93 13.02 1.23
N SER A 89 6.48 12.30 0.20
CA SER A 89 5.77 12.89 -0.93
C SER A 89 4.27 13.02 -0.64
N PRO A 90 3.63 14.13 -1.03
CA PRO A 90 2.19 14.27 -0.89
C PRO A 90 1.40 13.35 -1.83
N THR A 91 2.04 12.84 -2.89
CA THR A 91 1.41 12.05 -3.94
C THR A 91 1.98 10.63 -4.03
N LEU A 92 1.11 9.64 -4.18
CA LEU A 92 1.49 8.29 -4.60
C LEU A 92 1.30 8.20 -6.12
N SER A 93 2.36 8.37 -6.92
CA SER A 93 2.30 8.21 -8.37
C SER A 93 2.91 6.87 -8.80
N ILE A 94 2.22 6.17 -9.70
CA ILE A 94 2.75 4.96 -10.36
C ILE A 94 3.57 5.37 -11.60
N THR A 95 3.23 6.51 -12.22
CA THR A 95 3.76 6.97 -13.52
C THR A 95 5.24 7.33 -13.49
N GLN A 96 5.80 7.65 -12.32
CA GLN A 96 7.23 7.95 -12.18
C GLN A 96 8.16 6.73 -12.32
N TYR A 97 7.60 5.51 -12.41
CA TYR A 97 8.38 4.27 -12.33
C TYR A 97 8.17 3.30 -13.50
N VAL A 98 7.48 3.74 -14.57
CA VAL A 98 7.41 3.02 -15.84
C VAL A 98 8.35 3.73 -16.81
N THR A 99 9.63 3.39 -16.74
CA THR A 99 10.65 3.74 -17.74
C THR A 99 10.82 2.60 -18.72
#